data_AF-A0A838NF10-F1
#
_entry.id   AF-A0A838NF10-F1
#
_cell.length_a   1.000
_cell.length_b   1.000
_cell.length_c   1.000
_cell.angle_alpha   90.00
_cell.angle_beta   90.00
_cell.angle_gamma   90.00
#
_symmetry.space_group_name_H-M   'P 1'
#
loop_
_entity.id
_entity.type
_entity.pdbx_description
1 polymer ?
#
loop_
_entity_poly.entity_id
_entity_poly.type
_entity_poly.pdbx_seq_one_letter_code
_entity_poly.pdbx_strand_id
1 'polypeptide(L)'
;MHALSRQSKVAPPAPALGLRRAVAAGLLSLLLPASPIHAQGAIDPNVAPRAAALEREGERHMAIDLLGRYLATAPDDGEAWLQLGRFYLYDARDWHLHGHRGEPDGLLYLDFAATALEQSIRLSVDSGVIFRGIAEVERALVVVEEIGWAAARTTLGRERPPRLPPYMLELGENLLASCPAGGVLLTGNELEALSVWYGSMERPSLDVLPIRPDLYATDSLYRLRMAQAMGVDPALPVHRALGDVAPRRPLCLSPGTDSAAVPALAWVPHRLVRVSGAPVSGPEAMSINELLKAARQNQSPWVVDVRGVYDRAATHNLLLCSSLLLLFGDTPPPACRP
;
A
#
# COMPACT_ATOMS: atom_id res chain seq x y z
N MET A 1 -49.83 33.57 -13.95
CA MET A 1 -50.87 32.57 -14.27
C MET A 1 -50.34 31.20 -13.85
N HIS A 2 -51.19 30.42 -13.19
CA HIS A 2 -51.04 29.05 -12.67
C HIS A 2 -50.20 28.81 -11.41
N ALA A 3 -50.96 28.73 -10.30
CA ALA A 3 -50.66 28.07 -9.04
C ALA A 3 -51.32 26.67 -9.00
N LEU A 4 -50.71 25.71 -8.33
CA LEU A 4 -51.27 24.43 -7.84
C LEU A 4 -50.45 24.09 -6.57
N SER A 5 -50.92 24.03 -5.33
CA SER A 5 -52.16 23.58 -4.66
C SER A 5 -52.42 22.08 -4.69
N ARG A 6 -52.17 21.40 -3.55
CA ARG A 6 -53.00 20.38 -2.85
C ARG A 6 -52.17 19.73 -1.73
N GLN A 7 -52.41 20.03 -0.45
CA GLN A 7 -53.43 19.51 0.47
C GLN A 7 -53.30 18.04 0.89
N SER A 8 -53.08 17.87 2.20
CA SER A 8 -53.04 16.67 3.03
C SER A 8 -54.38 15.94 3.15
N LYS A 9 -54.36 14.64 3.51
CA LYS A 9 -55.43 14.04 4.33
C LYS A 9 -54.96 12.83 5.13
N VAL A 10 -55.39 12.81 6.39
CA VAL A 10 -55.12 11.87 7.48
C VAL A 10 -56.34 10.94 7.70
N ALA A 11 -56.08 9.61 7.82
CA ALA A 11 -56.67 8.50 8.62
C ALA A 11 -58.20 8.41 8.95
N PRO A 12 -58.77 7.38 9.65
CA PRO A 12 -58.42 5.96 9.98
C PRO A 12 -59.64 4.99 9.70
N PRO A 13 -60.06 4.00 10.55
CA PRO A 13 -59.59 2.61 10.74
C PRO A 13 -60.64 1.47 10.43
N ALA A 14 -60.19 0.21 10.64
CA ALA A 14 -60.79 -1.14 10.66
C ALA A 14 -62.33 -1.37 10.73
N PRO A 15 -62.78 -2.61 10.39
CA PRO A 15 -63.30 -3.49 11.47
C PRO A 15 -63.12 -5.03 11.33
N ALA A 16 -63.07 -5.66 12.51
CA ALA A 16 -63.74 -6.89 12.99
C ALA A 16 -63.58 -8.30 12.36
N LEU A 17 -62.99 -9.18 13.19
CA LEU A 17 -63.47 -10.50 13.68
C LEU A 17 -64.37 -11.38 12.79
N GLY A 18 -63.88 -12.60 12.52
CA GLY A 18 -64.66 -13.74 12.04
C GLY A 18 -64.08 -15.08 12.54
N LEU A 19 -64.97 -15.93 13.06
CA LEU A 19 -64.74 -17.17 13.84
C LEU A 19 -64.20 -18.36 13.03
N ARG A 20 -63.36 -19.16 13.73
CA ARG A 20 -63.31 -20.64 13.82
C ARG A 20 -63.75 -21.48 12.61
N ARG A 21 -62.82 -22.32 12.11
CA ARG A 21 -63.03 -23.79 11.97
C ARG A 21 -61.69 -24.51 11.82
N ALA A 22 -61.50 -25.51 12.68
CA ALA A 22 -60.39 -26.45 12.62
C ALA A 22 -60.64 -27.47 11.50
N VAL A 23 -59.60 -27.76 10.72
CA VAL A 23 -59.41 -29.07 10.07
C VAL A 23 -57.95 -29.44 10.27
N ALA A 24 -57.75 -30.44 11.11
CA ALA A 24 -56.51 -31.16 11.21
C ALA A 24 -56.33 -32.00 9.94
N ALA A 25 -55.24 -31.76 9.22
CA ALA A 25 -54.69 -32.70 8.26
C ALA A 25 -53.19 -32.74 8.50
N GLY A 26 -52.76 -33.83 9.14
CA GLY A 26 -51.36 -34.12 9.37
C GLY A 26 -50.63 -34.27 8.04
N LEU A 27 -49.56 -33.51 7.89
CA LEU A 27 -48.45 -33.83 7.02
C LEU A 27 -47.22 -33.80 7.90
N LEU A 28 -46.67 -34.99 8.15
CA LEU A 28 -45.34 -35.19 8.70
C LEU A 28 -44.35 -34.45 7.80
N SER A 29 -44.01 -33.22 8.17
CA SER A 29 -42.75 -32.62 7.74
C SER A 29 -41.65 -33.37 8.47
N LEU A 30 -40.98 -34.27 7.74
CA LEU A 30 -39.68 -34.79 8.11
C LEU A 30 -38.76 -33.58 8.36
N LEU A 31 -38.61 -33.23 9.64
CA LEU A 31 -37.50 -32.45 10.16
C LEU A 31 -36.24 -33.30 9.96
N LEU A 32 -35.72 -33.31 8.75
CA LEU A 32 -34.32 -33.60 8.53
C LEU A 32 -33.54 -32.47 9.22
N PRO A 33 -32.75 -32.75 10.26
CA PRO A 33 -31.77 -31.77 10.68
C PRO A 33 -30.85 -31.57 9.48
N ALA A 34 -30.93 -30.40 8.85
CA ALA A 34 -29.86 -29.92 8.00
C ALA A 34 -28.64 -29.88 8.90
N SER A 35 -27.82 -30.93 8.84
CA SER A 35 -26.52 -30.94 9.47
C SER A 35 -25.75 -29.81 8.79
N PRO A 36 -25.28 -28.78 9.51
CA PRO A 36 -24.29 -27.90 8.94
C PRO A 36 -23.03 -28.75 8.82
N ILE A 37 -22.88 -29.46 7.70
CA ILE A 37 -21.59 -29.98 7.28
C ILE A 37 -20.82 -28.75 6.76
N HIS A 38 -20.40 -27.89 7.68
CA HIS A 38 -19.20 -27.11 7.46
C HIS A 38 -18.05 -28.08 7.70
N ALA A 39 -17.79 -28.91 6.70
CA ALA A 39 -16.49 -29.56 6.59
C ALA A 39 -15.48 -28.46 6.24
N GLN A 40 -15.13 -27.64 7.25
CA GLN A 40 -13.93 -26.84 7.20
C GLN A 40 -12.79 -27.85 7.10
N GLY A 41 -12.11 -27.86 5.95
CA GLY A 41 -10.88 -28.62 5.78
C GLY A 41 -9.90 -28.19 6.86
N ALA A 42 -9.16 -29.14 7.43
CA ALA A 42 -8.07 -28.80 8.33
C ALA A 42 -7.08 -27.88 7.59
N ILE A 43 -6.64 -26.82 8.25
CA ILE A 43 -5.62 -25.91 7.73
C ILE A 43 -4.34 -26.72 7.48
N ASP A 44 -3.87 -26.76 6.23
CA ASP A 44 -2.60 -27.33 5.83
C ASP A 44 -1.56 -26.20 5.71
N PRO A 45 -0.61 -26.09 6.65
CA PRO A 45 0.36 -24.99 6.67
C PRO A 45 1.34 -25.02 5.48
N ASN A 46 1.34 -26.09 4.68
CA ASN A 46 2.25 -26.23 3.54
C ASN A 46 1.66 -25.71 2.24
N VAL A 47 0.37 -25.36 2.17
CA VAL A 47 -0.27 -24.95 0.91
C VAL A 47 0.30 -23.64 0.41
N ALA A 48 0.41 -22.60 1.25
CA ALA A 48 0.98 -21.32 0.85
C ALA A 48 2.47 -21.44 0.43
N PRO A 49 3.35 -22.12 1.19
CA PRO A 49 4.72 -22.41 0.75
C PRO A 49 4.80 -23.18 -0.58
N ARG A 50 3.93 -24.17 -0.78
CA ARG A 50 3.88 -24.96 -2.03
C ARG A 50 3.43 -24.10 -3.21
N ALA A 51 2.41 -23.26 -3.03
CA ALA A 51 1.98 -22.32 -4.06
C ALA A 51 3.11 -21.33 -4.41
N ALA A 52 3.83 -20.82 -3.41
CA ALA A 52 5.00 -19.97 -3.64
C ALA A 52 6.14 -20.71 -4.36
N ALA A 53 6.30 -22.02 -4.17
CA ALA A 53 7.27 -22.83 -4.90
C ALA A 53 6.88 -22.98 -6.38
N LEU A 54 5.61 -23.28 -6.66
CA LEU A 54 5.08 -23.34 -8.03
C LEU A 54 5.29 -22.01 -8.76
N GLU A 55 5.06 -20.87 -8.09
CA GLU A 55 5.28 -19.56 -8.71
C GLU A 55 6.76 -19.33 -9.07
N ARG A 56 7.70 -19.72 -8.20
CA ARG A 56 9.15 -19.65 -8.51
C ARG A 56 9.55 -20.54 -9.67
N GLU A 57 8.81 -21.60 -9.93
CA GLU A 57 9.00 -22.50 -11.08
C GLU A 57 8.35 -21.97 -12.37
N GLY A 58 7.67 -20.81 -12.31
CA GLY A 58 6.97 -20.20 -13.44
C GLY A 58 5.52 -20.68 -13.60
N GLU A 59 5.04 -21.56 -12.71
CA GLU A 59 3.70 -22.17 -12.76
C GLU A 59 2.66 -21.33 -12.00
N ARG A 60 2.66 -20.01 -12.21
CA ARG A 60 1.82 -19.07 -11.45
C ARG A 60 0.32 -19.40 -11.55
N HIS A 61 -0.17 -19.79 -12.73
CA HIS A 61 -1.58 -20.15 -12.90
C HIS A 61 -1.97 -21.37 -12.05
N MET A 62 -1.09 -22.39 -11.99
CA MET A 62 -1.30 -23.55 -11.12
C MET A 62 -1.27 -23.18 -9.64
N ALA A 63 -0.40 -22.24 -9.25
CA ALA A 63 -0.33 -21.74 -7.88
C ALA A 63 -1.62 -21.03 -7.45
N ILE A 64 -2.19 -20.19 -8.32
CA ILE A 64 -3.47 -19.50 -8.07
C ILE A 64 -4.63 -20.51 -8.00
N ASP A 65 -4.72 -21.46 -8.95
CA ASP A 65 -5.76 -22.50 -8.95
C ASP A 65 -5.66 -23.40 -7.70
N LEU A 66 -4.46 -23.78 -7.29
CA LEU A 66 -4.22 -24.51 -6.04
C LEU A 66 -4.79 -23.77 -4.84
N LEU A 67 -4.45 -22.48 -4.70
CA LEU A 67 -4.93 -21.66 -3.57
C LEU A 67 -6.44 -21.46 -3.63
N GLY A 68 -7.01 -21.18 -4.81
CA GLY A 68 -8.45 -20.98 -4.99
C GLY A 68 -9.26 -22.22 -4.60
N ARG A 69 -8.85 -23.41 -5.05
CA ARG A 69 -9.50 -24.67 -4.66
C ARG A 69 -9.35 -24.98 -3.19
N TYR A 70 -8.16 -24.74 -2.64
CA TYR A 70 -7.89 -24.98 -1.22
C TYR A 70 -8.75 -24.07 -0.33
N LEU A 71 -8.76 -22.76 -0.61
CA LEU A 71 -9.51 -21.77 0.16
C LEU A 71 -11.04 -21.95 0.08
N ALA A 72 -11.55 -22.60 -0.98
CA ALA A 72 -12.94 -23.03 -1.05
C ALA A 72 -13.31 -24.07 0.04
N THR A 73 -12.33 -24.79 0.57
CA THR A 73 -12.50 -25.80 1.63
C THR A 73 -11.90 -25.38 2.97
N ALA A 74 -10.92 -24.48 2.98
CA ALA A 74 -10.25 -23.96 4.17
C ALA A 74 -10.27 -22.41 4.17
N PRO A 75 -11.45 -21.77 4.27
CA PRO A 75 -11.58 -20.31 4.17
C PRO A 75 -10.99 -19.55 5.37
N ASP A 76 -10.61 -20.26 6.43
CA ASP A 76 -10.02 -19.69 7.65
C ASP A 76 -8.47 -19.70 7.65
N ASP A 77 -7.84 -20.14 6.54
CA ASP A 77 -6.38 -20.08 6.38
C ASP A 77 -5.94 -18.68 5.88
N GLY A 78 -5.55 -17.84 6.83
CA GLY A 78 -5.14 -16.46 6.54
C GLY A 78 -3.85 -16.33 5.72
N GLU A 79 -2.93 -17.31 5.82
CA GLU A 79 -1.66 -17.29 5.08
C GLU A 79 -1.88 -17.68 3.62
N ALA A 80 -2.79 -18.62 3.36
CA ALA A 80 -3.23 -18.92 1.99
C ALA A 80 -3.93 -17.71 1.35
N TRP A 81 -4.78 -16.99 2.11
CA TRP A 81 -5.37 -15.72 1.64
C TRP A 81 -4.31 -14.65 1.37
N LEU A 82 -3.31 -14.50 2.25
CA LEU A 82 -2.20 -13.58 2.05
C LEU A 82 -1.47 -13.89 0.74
N GLN A 83 -1.12 -15.16 0.54
CA GLN A 83 -0.36 -15.60 -0.63
C GLN A 83 -1.16 -15.40 -1.92
N LEU A 84 -2.45 -15.70 -1.92
CA LEU A 84 -3.33 -15.45 -3.06
C LEU A 84 -3.41 -13.96 -3.40
N GLY A 85 -3.57 -13.11 -2.38
CA GLY A 85 -3.59 -11.66 -2.56
C GLY A 85 -2.29 -11.11 -3.13
N ARG A 86 -1.14 -11.66 -2.70
CA ARG A 86 0.17 -11.30 -3.27
C ARG A 86 0.29 -11.67 -4.74
N PHE A 87 -0.20 -12.84 -5.17
CA PHE A 87 -0.18 -13.22 -6.58
C PHE A 87 -0.98 -12.25 -7.45
N TYR A 88 -2.20 -11.90 -7.05
CA TYR A 88 -2.99 -10.92 -7.80
C TYR A 88 -2.35 -9.53 -7.80
N LEU A 89 -1.70 -9.12 -6.70
CA LEU A 89 -0.92 -7.88 -6.68
C LEU A 89 0.25 -7.91 -7.67
N TYR A 90 0.96 -9.04 -7.80
CA TYR A 90 2.01 -9.20 -8.79
C TYR A 90 1.46 -9.19 -10.22
N ASP A 91 0.32 -9.82 -10.47
CA ASP A 91 -0.31 -9.80 -11.80
C ASP A 91 -0.75 -8.38 -12.21
N ALA A 92 -1.24 -7.57 -11.27
CA ALA A 92 -1.52 -6.15 -11.51
C ALA A 92 -0.24 -5.37 -11.88
N ARG A 93 0.90 -5.69 -11.27
CA ARG A 93 2.19 -5.04 -11.59
C ARG A 93 2.75 -5.50 -12.93
N ASP A 94 2.62 -6.78 -13.25
CA ASP A 94 2.99 -7.29 -14.57
C ASP A 94 2.15 -6.63 -15.66
N TRP A 95 0.88 -6.29 -15.39
CA TRP A 95 0.06 -5.51 -16.31
C TRP A 95 0.65 -4.13 -16.63
N HIS A 96 1.20 -3.40 -15.64
CA HIS A 96 1.96 -2.16 -15.88
C HIS A 96 3.19 -2.41 -16.78
N LEU A 97 3.96 -3.48 -16.51
CA LEU A 97 5.15 -3.83 -17.30
C LEU A 97 4.83 -4.16 -18.77
N HIS A 98 3.66 -4.73 -19.03
CA HIS A 98 3.20 -5.06 -20.39
C HIS A 98 2.49 -3.89 -21.09
N GLY A 99 2.59 -2.68 -20.54
CA GLY A 99 2.04 -1.47 -21.12
C GLY A 99 0.52 -1.48 -21.13
N HIS A 100 -0.08 -1.91 -20.02
CA HIS A 100 -1.52 -1.91 -19.80
C HIS A 100 -2.29 -2.84 -20.75
N ARG A 101 -1.63 -3.92 -21.20
CA ARG A 101 -2.21 -4.94 -22.10
C ARG A 101 -2.52 -6.20 -21.33
N GLY A 102 -3.62 -6.86 -21.70
CA GLY A 102 -4.03 -8.16 -21.13
C GLY A 102 -5.51 -8.17 -20.75
N GLU A 103 -6.04 -9.38 -20.60
CA GLU A 103 -7.33 -9.65 -19.96
C GLU A 103 -7.11 -10.63 -18.80
N PRO A 104 -7.69 -10.39 -17.60
CA PRO A 104 -8.41 -9.18 -17.18
C PRO A 104 -7.52 -7.92 -17.11
N ASP A 105 -8.13 -6.75 -16.94
CA ASP A 105 -7.40 -5.51 -16.69
C ASP A 105 -6.72 -5.51 -15.31
N GLY A 106 -5.74 -4.62 -15.13
CA GLY A 106 -4.99 -4.51 -13.87
C GLY A 106 -5.85 -4.12 -12.67
N LEU A 107 -6.92 -3.35 -12.88
CA LEU A 107 -7.83 -2.94 -11.80
C LEU A 107 -8.58 -4.13 -11.21
N LEU A 108 -9.02 -5.07 -12.05
CA LEU A 108 -9.67 -6.30 -11.59
C LEU A 108 -8.70 -7.18 -10.80
N TYR A 109 -7.41 -7.27 -11.19
CA TYR A 109 -6.40 -7.92 -10.36
C TYR A 109 -6.24 -7.22 -9.00
N LEU A 110 -6.26 -5.89 -8.96
CA LEU A 110 -6.22 -5.14 -7.69
C LEU A 110 -7.47 -5.34 -6.83
N ASP A 111 -8.64 -5.53 -7.42
CA ASP A 111 -9.87 -5.89 -6.69
C ASP A 111 -9.78 -7.28 -6.07
N PHE A 112 -9.24 -8.26 -6.81
CA PHE A 112 -9.00 -9.61 -6.27
C PHE A 112 -7.92 -9.60 -5.18
N ALA A 113 -6.83 -8.87 -5.38
CA ALA A 113 -5.78 -8.69 -4.39
C ALA A 113 -6.35 -8.08 -3.10
N ALA A 114 -7.07 -6.96 -3.21
CA ALA A 114 -7.70 -6.28 -2.08
C ALA A 114 -8.63 -7.23 -1.30
N THR A 115 -9.49 -7.97 -2.00
CA THR A 115 -10.43 -8.91 -1.40
C THR A 115 -9.70 -10.01 -0.62
N ALA A 116 -8.69 -10.65 -1.22
CA ALA A 116 -7.92 -11.71 -0.57
C ALA A 116 -7.13 -11.18 0.65
N LEU A 117 -6.53 -10.00 0.52
CA LEU A 117 -5.77 -9.37 1.62
C LEU A 117 -6.67 -8.92 2.77
N GLU A 118 -7.90 -8.50 2.50
CA GLU A 118 -8.91 -8.22 3.53
C GLU A 118 -9.32 -9.49 4.30
N GLN A 119 -9.42 -10.65 3.64
CA GLN A 119 -9.62 -11.92 4.35
C GLN A 119 -8.43 -12.26 5.25
N SER A 120 -7.20 -12.07 4.74
CA SER A 120 -5.96 -12.27 5.51
C SER A 120 -5.89 -11.38 6.76
N ILE A 121 -6.26 -10.10 6.63
CA ILE A 121 -6.37 -9.16 7.76
C ILE A 121 -7.42 -9.62 8.77
N ARG A 122 -8.61 -10.05 8.30
CA ARG A 122 -9.67 -10.56 9.18
C ARG A 122 -9.20 -11.76 10.00
N LEU A 123 -8.31 -12.56 9.43
CA LEU A 123 -7.69 -13.74 10.06
C LEU A 123 -6.40 -13.40 10.83
N SER A 124 -6.13 -12.10 11.06
CA SER A 124 -5.04 -11.60 11.90
C SER A 124 -3.63 -11.96 11.42
N VAL A 125 -3.44 -12.09 10.10
CA VAL A 125 -2.10 -12.24 9.52
C VAL A 125 -1.42 -10.87 9.48
N ASP A 126 -0.27 -10.76 10.15
CA ASP A 126 0.45 -9.49 10.39
C ASP A 126 0.75 -8.71 9.10
N SER A 127 1.19 -9.41 8.05
CA SER A 127 1.53 -8.81 6.76
C SER A 127 0.32 -8.39 5.91
N GLY A 128 -0.89 -8.83 6.26
CA GLY A 128 -2.10 -8.56 5.47
C GLY A 128 -2.35 -7.07 5.28
N VAL A 129 -2.19 -6.27 6.35
CA VAL A 129 -2.42 -4.81 6.29
C VAL A 129 -1.39 -4.10 5.41
N ILE A 130 -0.15 -4.57 5.40
CA ILE A 130 0.92 -3.96 4.61
C ILE A 130 0.69 -4.21 3.13
N PHE A 131 0.49 -5.47 2.72
CA PHE A 131 0.19 -5.78 1.32
C PHE A 131 -1.12 -5.14 0.85
N ARG A 132 -2.14 -5.05 1.72
CA ARG A 132 -3.38 -4.34 1.38
C ARG A 132 -3.12 -2.86 1.11
N GLY A 133 -2.24 -2.24 1.88
CA GLY A 133 -1.79 -0.87 1.65
C GLY A 133 -1.00 -0.71 0.36
N ILE A 134 -0.15 -1.68 0.01
CA ILE A 134 0.56 -1.70 -1.28
C ILE A 134 -0.43 -1.79 -2.45
N ALA A 135 -1.46 -2.64 -2.36
CA ALA A 135 -2.50 -2.71 -3.39
C ALA A 135 -3.23 -1.36 -3.59
N GLU A 136 -3.45 -0.59 -2.53
CA GLU A 136 -3.98 0.79 -2.67
C GLU A 136 -2.98 1.76 -3.29
N VAL A 137 -1.67 1.60 -3.06
CA VAL A 137 -0.66 2.39 -3.76
C VAL A 137 -0.71 2.10 -5.25
N GLU A 138 -0.78 0.83 -5.67
CA GLU A 138 -0.90 0.48 -7.09
C GLU A 138 -2.21 1.02 -7.71
N ARG A 139 -3.34 0.96 -6.98
CA ARG A 139 -4.59 1.59 -7.43
C ARG A 139 -4.46 3.11 -7.58
N ALA A 140 -3.81 3.76 -6.62
CA ALA A 140 -3.51 5.19 -6.67
C ALA A 140 -2.62 5.56 -7.86
N LEU A 141 -1.68 4.69 -8.25
CA LEU A 141 -0.82 4.90 -9.42
C LEU A 141 -1.61 4.89 -10.72
N VAL A 142 -2.62 4.02 -10.86
CA VAL A 142 -3.56 4.05 -12.00
C VAL A 142 -4.30 5.40 -12.07
N VAL A 143 -4.72 5.95 -10.93
CA VAL A 143 -5.33 7.29 -10.89
C VAL A 143 -4.31 8.37 -11.30
N VAL A 144 -3.05 8.27 -10.86
CA VAL A 144 -1.98 9.18 -11.29
C VAL A 144 -1.77 9.11 -12.81
N GLU A 145 -1.79 7.91 -13.40
CA GLU A 145 -1.66 7.68 -14.84
C GLU A 145 -2.80 8.33 -15.63
N GLU A 146 -4.02 8.27 -15.11
CA GLU A 146 -5.21 8.82 -15.75
C GLU A 146 -5.24 10.36 -15.68
N ILE A 147 -5.11 10.93 -14.49
CA ILE A 147 -5.39 12.36 -14.24
C ILE A 147 -4.18 13.19 -13.81
N GLY A 148 -3.01 12.56 -13.62
CA GLY A 148 -1.77 13.22 -13.19
C GLY A 148 -1.68 13.43 -11.68
N TRP A 149 -0.45 13.59 -11.18
CA TRP A 149 -0.11 13.67 -9.75
C TRP A 149 -0.93 14.70 -8.97
N ALA A 150 -1.01 15.95 -9.46
CA ALA A 150 -1.66 17.04 -8.74
C ALA A 150 -3.17 16.80 -8.54
N ALA A 151 -3.86 16.29 -9.58
CA ALA A 151 -5.26 15.96 -9.50
C ALA A 151 -5.50 14.69 -8.67
N ALA A 152 -4.67 13.65 -8.86
CA ALA A 152 -4.72 12.40 -8.12
C ALA A 152 -4.62 12.61 -6.61
N ARG A 153 -3.69 13.45 -6.13
CA ARG A 153 -3.57 13.81 -4.70
C ARG A 153 -4.89 14.35 -4.11
N THR A 154 -5.64 15.13 -4.88
CA THR A 154 -6.90 15.71 -4.41
C THR A 154 -8.02 14.66 -4.36
N THR A 155 -8.07 13.77 -5.36
CA THR A 155 -9.05 12.68 -5.42
C THR A 155 -8.80 11.65 -4.31
N LEU A 156 -7.56 11.18 -4.19
CA LEU A 156 -7.17 10.09 -3.29
C LEU A 156 -7.24 10.49 -1.82
N GLY A 157 -7.03 11.77 -1.50
CA GLY A 157 -7.26 12.28 -0.14
C GLY A 157 -8.73 12.22 0.34
N ARG A 158 -9.70 11.95 -0.56
CA ARG A 158 -11.11 11.74 -0.22
C ARG A 158 -11.44 10.28 0.05
N GLU A 159 -10.68 9.36 -0.54
CA GLU A 159 -10.81 7.94 -0.30
C GLU A 159 -10.16 7.58 1.05
N ARG A 160 -10.65 6.52 1.69
CA ARG A 160 -10.11 6.06 2.98
C ARG A 160 -9.35 4.76 2.75
N PRO A 161 -8.04 4.83 2.43
CA PRO A 161 -7.21 3.64 2.34
C PRO A 161 -7.16 2.90 3.70
N PRO A 162 -6.73 1.63 3.74
CA PRO A 162 -6.54 0.90 4.99
C PRO A 162 -5.57 1.66 5.89
N ARG A 163 -5.83 1.70 7.19
CA ARG A 163 -4.91 2.36 8.12
C ARG A 163 -3.66 1.51 8.28
N LEU A 164 -2.52 2.06 7.87
CA LEU A 164 -1.22 1.43 8.11
C LEU A 164 -0.84 1.48 9.60
N PRO A 165 0.05 0.58 10.05
CA PRO A 165 0.63 0.67 11.38
C PRO A 165 1.30 2.03 11.61
N PRO A 166 1.20 2.63 12.82
CA PRO A 166 1.71 3.98 13.07
C PRO A 166 3.20 4.18 12.78
N TYR A 167 4.03 3.15 12.98
CA TYR A 167 5.46 3.22 12.66
C TYR A 167 5.77 3.31 11.16
N MET A 168 4.85 2.85 10.29
CA MET A 168 4.94 3.04 8.83
C MET A 168 4.61 4.47 8.43
N LEU A 169 3.61 5.08 9.08
CA LEU A 169 3.23 6.47 8.86
C LEU A 169 4.33 7.41 9.35
N GLU A 170 4.89 7.14 10.54
CA GLU A 170 6.04 7.87 11.10
C GLU A 170 7.26 7.80 10.16
N LEU A 171 7.54 6.64 9.55
CA LEU A 171 8.59 6.52 8.53
C LEU A 171 8.30 7.44 7.32
N GLY A 172 7.06 7.46 6.83
CA GLY A 172 6.64 8.30 5.71
C GLY A 172 6.81 9.78 5.99
N GLU A 173 6.33 10.24 7.15
CA GLU A 173 6.49 11.61 7.64
C GLU A 173 7.98 11.98 7.73
N ASN A 174 8.82 11.12 8.32
CA ASN A 174 10.25 11.39 8.43
C ASN A 174 10.97 11.45 7.08
N LEU A 175 10.65 10.58 6.13
CA LEU A 175 11.23 10.60 4.79
C LEU A 175 10.84 11.87 4.03
N LEU A 176 9.56 12.25 4.10
CA LEU A 176 9.04 13.47 3.48
C LEU A 176 9.64 14.72 4.12
N ALA A 177 9.67 14.81 5.45
CA ALA A 177 10.26 15.93 6.18
C ALA A 177 11.80 15.97 6.08
N SER A 178 12.43 14.91 5.60
CA SER A 178 13.85 14.90 5.24
C SER A 178 14.11 15.47 3.84
N CYS A 179 13.08 15.65 3.01
CA CYS A 179 13.20 16.27 1.72
C CYS A 179 12.77 17.75 1.79
N PRO A 180 13.55 18.71 1.28
CA PRO A 180 13.13 20.11 1.27
C PRO A 180 11.81 20.30 0.49
N ALA A 181 10.98 21.24 0.96
CA ALA A 181 9.69 21.54 0.35
C ALA A 181 9.83 21.90 -1.14
N GLY A 182 8.87 21.47 -1.95
CA GLY A 182 8.92 21.56 -3.40
C GLY A 182 9.88 20.55 -4.04
N GLY A 183 10.51 19.66 -3.27
CA GLY A 183 11.48 18.69 -3.77
C GLY A 183 10.88 17.50 -4.51
N VAL A 184 11.78 16.70 -5.07
CA VAL A 184 11.46 15.40 -5.71
C VAL A 184 12.15 14.29 -4.92
N LEU A 185 11.37 13.38 -4.33
CA LEU A 185 11.87 12.28 -3.52
C LEU A 185 11.84 10.98 -4.32
N LEU A 186 13.01 10.42 -4.58
CA LEU A 186 13.15 9.08 -5.13
C LEU A 186 12.98 8.07 -4.00
N THR A 187 12.01 7.18 -4.15
CA THR A 187 11.78 6.05 -3.25
C THR A 187 12.60 4.85 -3.72
N GLY A 188 13.17 4.10 -2.78
CA GLY A 188 14.12 3.04 -3.10
C GLY A 188 13.55 1.63 -3.14
N ASN A 189 12.43 1.40 -2.47
CA ASN A 189 11.76 0.11 -2.40
C ASN A 189 10.27 0.32 -2.11
N GLU A 190 9.51 -0.77 -2.15
CA GLU A 190 8.06 -0.75 -1.94
C GLU A 190 7.66 -0.23 -0.56
N LEU A 191 8.45 -0.53 0.47
CA LEU A 191 8.21 -0.06 1.84
C LEU A 191 8.33 1.45 1.93
N GLU A 192 9.41 2.01 1.40
CA GLU A 192 9.62 3.46 1.32
C GLU A 192 8.55 4.13 0.45
N ALA A 193 8.18 3.52 -0.68
CA ALA A 193 7.12 4.03 -1.56
C ALA A 193 5.75 4.03 -0.86
N LEU A 194 5.40 2.95 -0.17
CA LEU A 194 4.18 2.82 0.63
C LEU A 194 4.12 3.91 1.71
N SER A 195 5.16 4.01 2.54
CA SER A 195 5.23 4.98 3.63
C SER A 195 5.14 6.42 3.12
N VAL A 196 5.91 6.76 2.07
CA VAL A 196 5.92 8.10 1.48
C VAL A 196 4.58 8.44 0.84
N TRP A 197 3.93 7.48 0.18
CA TRP A 197 2.61 7.70 -0.41
C TRP A 197 1.56 8.05 0.65
N TYR A 198 1.47 7.24 1.71
CA TYR A 198 0.56 7.52 2.83
C TYR A 198 0.88 8.84 3.53
N GLY A 199 2.17 9.09 3.82
CA GLY A 199 2.59 10.37 4.39
C GLY A 199 2.23 11.57 3.51
N SER A 200 2.27 11.44 2.18
CA SER A 200 1.93 12.51 1.25
C SER A 200 0.43 12.86 1.26
N MET A 201 -0.41 11.87 1.58
CA MET A 201 -1.86 12.07 1.76
C MET A 201 -2.18 12.68 3.12
N GLU A 202 -1.50 12.26 4.20
CA GLU A 202 -1.71 12.78 5.55
C GLU A 202 -1.11 14.19 5.76
N ARG A 203 -0.01 14.48 5.08
CA ARG A 203 0.74 15.75 5.17
C ARG A 203 0.92 16.41 3.81
N PRO A 204 -0.17 16.81 3.13
CA PRO A 204 -0.06 17.41 1.80
C PRO A 204 0.73 18.73 1.79
N SER A 205 0.88 19.39 2.94
CA SER A 205 1.66 20.63 3.11
C SER A 205 3.17 20.47 2.94
N LEU A 206 3.72 19.25 3.02
CA LEU A 206 5.17 19.02 2.84
C LEU A 206 5.61 19.26 1.38
N ASP A 207 4.67 19.23 0.43
CA ASP A 207 4.89 19.54 -1.00
C ASP A 207 6.10 18.82 -1.62
N VAL A 208 6.16 17.50 -1.45
CA VAL A 208 7.18 16.65 -2.06
C VAL A 208 6.54 15.80 -3.16
N LEU A 209 7.22 15.68 -4.29
CA LEU A 209 6.84 14.78 -5.38
C LEU A 209 7.58 13.45 -5.22
N PRO A 210 6.92 12.36 -4.80
CA PRO A 210 7.52 11.04 -4.74
C PRO A 210 7.59 10.42 -6.13
N ILE A 211 8.73 9.82 -6.46
CA ILE A 211 8.96 9.09 -7.71
C ILE A 211 9.40 7.66 -7.37
N ARG A 212 8.82 6.71 -8.10
CA ARG A 212 9.26 5.31 -8.18
C ARG A 212 10.13 5.12 -9.43
N PRO A 213 11.47 4.99 -9.30
CA PRO A 213 12.36 4.90 -10.44
C PRO A 213 12.08 3.68 -11.34
N ASP A 214 11.68 2.56 -10.73
CA ASP A 214 11.27 1.33 -11.41
C ASP A 214 10.10 1.59 -12.36
N LEU A 215 9.00 2.16 -11.88
CA LEU A 215 7.85 2.48 -12.71
C LEU A 215 8.15 3.56 -13.74
N TYR A 216 8.98 4.56 -13.41
CA TYR A 216 9.39 5.56 -14.40
C TYR A 216 10.13 4.91 -15.57
N ALA A 217 10.92 3.86 -15.33
CA ALA A 217 11.62 3.15 -16.38
C ALA A 217 10.67 2.26 -17.21
N THR A 218 9.73 1.57 -16.57
CA THR A 218 8.96 0.49 -17.21
C THR A 218 7.57 0.90 -17.69
N ASP A 219 6.88 1.78 -16.97
CA ASP A 219 5.52 2.20 -17.29
C ASP A 219 5.53 3.55 -18.02
N SER A 220 5.04 3.55 -19.27
CA SER A 220 5.03 4.73 -20.12
C SER A 220 4.00 5.79 -19.71
N LEU A 221 2.87 5.39 -19.13
CA LEU A 221 1.84 6.31 -18.64
C LEU A 221 2.31 6.96 -17.34
N TYR A 222 2.85 6.17 -16.40
CA TYR A 222 3.42 6.69 -15.17
C TYR A 222 4.57 7.66 -15.49
N ARG A 223 5.51 7.25 -16.36
CA ARG A 223 6.60 8.11 -16.82
C ARG A 223 6.09 9.42 -17.41
N LEU A 224 5.08 9.36 -18.29
CA LEU A 224 4.48 10.56 -18.89
C LEU A 224 3.97 11.53 -17.82
N ARG A 225 3.19 11.05 -16.86
CA ARG A 225 2.57 11.89 -15.83
C ARG A 225 3.56 12.44 -14.84
N MET A 226 4.55 11.65 -14.46
CA MET A 226 5.59 12.10 -13.54
C MET A 226 6.58 13.06 -14.20
N ALA A 227 6.90 12.86 -15.48
CA ALA A 227 7.68 13.83 -16.26
C ALA A 227 6.96 15.18 -16.37
N GLN A 228 5.64 15.17 -16.62
CA GLN A 228 4.82 16.38 -16.59
C GLN A 228 4.86 17.08 -15.22
N ALA A 229 4.74 16.33 -14.13
CA ALA A 229 4.83 16.87 -12.77
C ALA A 229 6.22 17.44 -12.42
N MET A 230 7.28 16.93 -13.05
CA MET A 230 8.65 17.45 -12.94
C MET A 230 8.95 18.60 -13.92
N GLY A 231 8.13 18.77 -14.96
CA GLY A 231 8.38 19.70 -16.07
C GLY A 231 9.61 19.30 -16.89
N VAL A 232 9.69 18.03 -17.30
CA VAL A 232 10.75 17.47 -18.15
C VAL A 232 10.18 16.61 -19.28
N ASP A 233 11.02 16.27 -20.25
CA ASP A 233 10.64 15.41 -21.37
C ASP A 233 10.43 13.95 -20.92
N PRO A 234 9.24 13.35 -21.14
CA PRO A 234 8.95 11.95 -20.78
C PRO A 234 9.75 10.91 -21.59
N ALA A 235 10.45 11.30 -22.66
CA ALA A 235 11.35 10.40 -23.38
C ALA A 235 12.69 10.21 -22.66
N LEU A 236 13.02 11.04 -21.67
CA LEU A 236 14.28 10.94 -20.94
C LEU A 236 14.28 9.75 -19.98
N PRO A 237 15.39 9.00 -19.88
CA PRO A 237 15.55 8.03 -18.80
C PRO A 237 15.62 8.77 -17.47
N VAL A 238 15.18 8.11 -16.38
CA VAL A 238 15.00 8.73 -15.05
C VAL A 238 16.22 9.54 -14.59
N HIS A 239 17.45 9.02 -14.77
CA HIS A 239 18.66 9.73 -14.34
C HIS A 239 18.89 11.05 -15.10
N ARG A 240 18.56 11.13 -16.41
CA ARG A 240 18.67 12.38 -17.18
C ARG A 240 17.54 13.34 -16.84
N ALA A 241 16.32 12.82 -16.75
CA ALA A 241 15.16 13.60 -16.31
C ALA A 241 15.44 14.31 -14.98
N LEU A 242 16.01 13.58 -14.01
CA LEU A 242 16.40 14.15 -12.72
C LEU A 242 17.56 15.15 -12.82
N GLY A 243 18.56 14.88 -13.67
CA GLY A 243 19.61 15.85 -13.98
C GLY A 243 19.05 17.20 -14.45
N ASP A 244 18.00 17.18 -15.28
CA ASP A 244 17.32 18.39 -15.78
C ASP A 244 16.40 19.06 -14.73
N VAL A 245 15.99 18.32 -13.69
CA VAL A 245 15.21 18.85 -12.56
C VAL A 245 16.10 19.52 -11.52
N ALA A 246 17.28 18.95 -11.25
CA ALA A 246 18.16 19.36 -10.15
C ALA A 246 18.48 20.88 -10.08
N PRO A 247 18.63 21.61 -11.20
CA PRO A 247 18.87 23.06 -11.15
C PRO A 247 17.68 23.89 -10.64
N ARG A 248 16.46 23.32 -10.65
CA ARG A 248 15.20 24.03 -10.35
C ARG A 248 14.53 23.55 -9.07
N ARG A 249 14.74 22.28 -8.70
CA ARG A 249 14.11 21.65 -7.53
C ARG A 249 15.13 20.77 -6.80
N PRO A 250 15.10 20.73 -5.46
CA PRO A 250 15.93 19.81 -4.72
C PRO A 250 15.50 18.37 -5.01
N LEU A 251 16.47 17.52 -5.31
CA LEU A 251 16.28 16.08 -5.39
C LEU A 251 16.65 15.44 -4.05
N CYS A 252 15.92 14.40 -3.69
CA CYS A 252 16.12 13.66 -2.46
C CYS A 252 16.18 12.16 -2.78
N LEU A 253 17.19 11.48 -2.26
CA LEU A 253 17.36 10.03 -2.37
C LEU A 253 17.03 9.40 -1.02
N SER A 254 15.95 8.63 -0.97
CA SER A 254 15.68 7.75 0.17
C SER A 254 16.79 6.71 0.37
N PRO A 255 16.92 6.12 1.57
CA PRO A 255 18.00 5.18 1.89
C PRO A 255 18.10 3.98 0.96
N GLY A 256 16.98 3.47 0.44
CA GLY A 256 16.96 2.32 -0.46
C GLY A 256 17.21 2.65 -1.92
N THR A 257 17.39 3.93 -2.30
CA THR A 257 17.45 4.32 -3.72
C THR A 257 18.61 3.67 -4.45
N ASP A 258 18.33 2.97 -5.54
CA ASP A 258 19.34 2.35 -6.42
C ASP A 258 20.22 3.43 -7.07
N SER A 259 21.54 3.28 -6.90
CA SER A 259 22.57 4.10 -7.53
C SER A 259 22.43 4.22 -9.06
N ALA A 260 21.88 3.21 -9.75
CA ALA A 260 21.67 3.25 -11.20
C ALA A 260 20.65 4.33 -11.63
N ALA A 261 19.72 4.71 -10.76
CA ALA A 261 18.74 5.76 -11.01
C ALA A 261 19.26 7.17 -10.63
N VAL A 262 20.42 7.25 -9.97
CA VAL A 262 20.92 8.49 -9.36
C VAL A 262 21.75 9.28 -10.37
N PRO A 263 21.41 10.56 -10.65
CA PRO A 263 22.27 11.42 -11.46
C PRO A 263 23.60 11.74 -10.76
N ALA A 264 24.63 11.99 -11.56
CA ALA A 264 25.96 12.38 -11.09
C ALA A 264 25.96 13.83 -10.56
N LEU A 265 25.53 14.00 -9.31
CA LEU A 265 25.45 15.26 -8.59
C LEU A 265 26.24 15.20 -7.28
N ALA A 266 26.52 16.36 -6.69
CA ALA A 266 26.99 16.43 -5.32
C ALA A 266 25.81 16.16 -4.37
N TRP A 267 25.88 15.03 -3.68
CA TRP A 267 24.86 14.59 -2.71
C TRP A 267 25.30 14.89 -1.30
N VAL A 268 24.46 15.59 -0.53
CA VAL A 268 24.72 15.93 0.86
C VAL A 268 23.76 15.14 1.74
N PRO A 269 24.23 14.45 2.79
CA PRO A 269 23.35 13.80 3.75
C PRO A 269 22.48 14.84 4.48
N HIS A 270 21.17 14.61 4.55
CA HIS A 270 20.24 15.43 5.31
C HIS A 270 19.17 14.54 5.95
N ARG A 271 19.23 14.42 7.28
CA ARG A 271 18.33 13.55 8.06
C ARG A 271 18.37 12.13 7.48
N LEU A 272 17.23 11.59 7.02
CA LEU A 272 17.18 10.23 6.45
C LEU A 272 17.60 10.16 4.97
N VAL A 273 17.62 11.26 4.23
CA VAL A 273 17.84 11.24 2.78
C VAL A 273 19.18 11.86 2.41
N ARG A 274 19.57 11.70 1.14
CA ARG A 274 20.63 12.50 0.51
C ARG A 274 20.00 13.54 -0.40
N VAL A 275 20.38 14.80 -0.28
CA VAL A 275 19.80 15.92 -1.05
C VAL A 275 20.78 16.45 -2.09
N SER A 276 20.27 16.91 -3.23
CA SER A 276 21.07 17.65 -4.20
C SER A 276 21.19 19.11 -3.74
N GLY A 277 22.40 19.51 -3.33
CA GLY A 277 22.68 20.88 -2.87
C GLY A 277 22.64 21.07 -1.35
N ALA A 278 22.69 22.33 -0.91
CA ALA A 278 22.73 22.67 0.52
C ALA A 278 21.33 22.47 1.15
N PRO A 279 21.21 21.65 2.21
CA PRO A 279 19.93 21.45 2.86
C PRO A 279 19.45 22.73 3.54
N VAL A 280 18.20 23.13 3.26
CA VAL A 280 17.50 24.12 4.07
C VAL A 280 16.81 23.36 5.19
N SER A 281 17.15 23.68 6.44
CA SER A 281 16.52 23.01 7.58
C SER A 281 15.04 23.34 7.63
N GLY A 282 14.20 22.31 7.48
CA GLY A 282 12.77 22.41 7.78
C GLY A 282 12.50 22.51 9.28
N PRO A 283 11.33 23.04 9.69
CA PRO A 283 11.02 23.29 11.10
C PRO A 283 10.73 22.01 11.91
N GLU A 284 10.36 20.91 11.25
CA GLU A 284 9.83 19.71 11.91
C GLU A 284 10.94 18.73 12.25
N ALA A 285 11.08 18.32 13.51
CA ALA A 285 12.05 17.31 13.93
C ALA A 285 11.55 15.89 13.58
N MET A 286 12.47 14.96 13.31
CA MET A 286 12.10 13.55 13.12
C MET A 286 11.57 12.94 14.43
N SER A 287 10.56 12.08 14.33
CA SER A 287 10.04 11.28 15.45
C SER A 287 10.39 9.81 15.25
N ILE A 288 10.66 9.07 16.33
CA ILE A 288 10.83 7.60 16.30
C ILE A 288 10.00 6.90 17.37
N ASN A 289 8.98 7.58 17.89
CA ASN A 289 8.20 7.14 19.03
C ASN A 289 7.36 5.90 18.69
N GLU A 290 6.71 5.89 17.53
CA GLU A 290 5.88 4.75 17.13
C GLU A 290 6.74 3.54 16.75
N LEU A 291 7.89 3.76 16.12
CA LEU A 291 8.85 2.68 15.87
C LEU A 291 9.40 2.10 17.18
N LEU A 292 9.79 2.94 18.15
CA LEU A 292 10.27 2.49 19.46
C LEU A 292 9.19 1.72 20.23
N LYS A 293 7.95 2.18 20.18
CA LYS A 293 6.81 1.51 20.79
C LYS A 293 6.57 0.14 20.14
N ALA A 294 6.56 0.09 18.81
CA ALA A 294 6.38 -1.15 18.06
C ALA A 294 7.49 -2.16 18.33
N ALA A 295 8.76 -1.72 18.36
CA ALA A 295 9.91 -2.58 18.65
C ALA A 295 9.88 -3.21 20.05
N ARG A 296 9.23 -2.56 21.03
CA ARG A 296 9.05 -3.12 22.40
C ARG A 296 7.87 -4.08 22.50
N GLN A 297 6.85 -3.87 21.68
CA GLN A 297 5.55 -4.55 21.81
C GLN A 297 5.38 -5.71 20.83
N ASN A 298 6.05 -5.67 19.68
CA ASN A 298 5.74 -6.53 18.54
C ASN A 298 7.01 -7.10 17.89
N GLN A 299 6.96 -8.36 17.50
CA GLN A 299 8.00 -9.04 16.70
C GLN A 299 7.63 -9.07 15.20
N SER A 300 6.97 -8.02 14.70
CA SER A 300 6.63 -7.95 13.29
C SER A 300 7.89 -7.82 12.43
N PRO A 301 8.04 -8.60 11.34
CA PRO A 301 9.15 -8.44 10.41
C PRO A 301 9.20 -7.02 9.82
N TRP A 302 8.05 -6.36 9.72
CA TRP A 302 7.97 -4.99 9.21
C TRP A 302 8.60 -3.95 10.13
N VAL A 303 8.65 -4.20 11.44
CA VAL A 303 9.40 -3.33 12.37
C VAL A 303 10.90 -3.42 12.08
N VAL A 304 11.40 -4.62 11.76
CA VAL A 304 12.79 -4.85 11.37
C VAL A 304 13.08 -4.16 10.04
N ASP A 305 12.20 -4.27 9.05
CA ASP A 305 12.39 -3.65 7.74
C ASP A 305 12.36 -2.12 7.80
N VAL A 306 11.43 -1.54 8.58
CA VAL A 306 11.37 -0.10 8.83
C VAL A 306 12.64 0.38 9.55
N ARG A 307 13.09 -0.32 10.59
CA ARG A 307 14.39 -0.03 11.22
C ARG A 307 15.54 -0.10 10.20
N GLY A 308 15.51 -1.08 9.30
CA GLY A 308 16.49 -1.22 8.23
C GLY A 308 16.62 0.02 7.34
N VAL A 309 15.55 0.82 7.18
CA VAL A 309 15.61 2.12 6.47
C VAL A 309 16.47 3.12 7.24
N TYR A 310 16.33 3.22 8.57
CA TYR A 310 17.15 4.08 9.42
C TYR A 310 18.61 3.61 9.49
N ASP A 311 18.83 2.30 9.55
CA ASP A 311 20.17 1.70 9.53
C ASP A 311 20.90 2.06 8.22
N ARG A 312 20.22 1.96 7.07
CA ARG A 312 20.75 2.40 5.77
C ARG A 312 20.96 3.91 5.70
N ALA A 313 20.09 4.72 6.31
CA ALA A 313 20.30 6.17 6.35
C ALA A 313 21.61 6.52 7.12
N ALA A 314 21.88 5.79 8.22
CA ALA A 314 23.07 6.01 9.04
C ALA A 314 24.39 5.71 8.30
N THR A 315 24.40 4.87 7.26
CA THR A 315 25.60 4.65 6.42
C THR A 315 26.01 5.88 5.63
N HIS A 316 25.08 6.82 5.43
CA HIS A 316 25.34 8.07 4.71
C HIS A 316 25.34 9.30 5.63
N ASN A 317 24.68 9.22 6.79
CA ASN A 317 24.58 10.31 7.75
C ASN A 317 24.94 9.84 9.17
N LEU A 318 26.23 9.89 9.51
CA LEU A 318 26.74 9.44 10.81
C LEU A 318 26.19 10.24 12.00
N LEU A 319 25.64 11.45 11.79
CA LEU A 319 24.98 12.21 12.86
C LEU A 319 23.76 11.45 13.43
N LEU A 320 23.13 10.59 12.61
CA LEU A 320 22.04 9.74 13.04
C LEU A 320 22.46 8.74 14.11
N CYS A 321 23.73 8.32 14.16
CA CYS A 321 24.23 7.40 15.18
C CYS A 321 24.03 7.95 16.59
N SER A 322 24.28 9.25 16.78
CA SER A 322 24.00 9.93 18.05
C SER A 322 22.52 10.27 18.22
N SER A 323 21.85 10.74 17.17
CA SER A 323 20.45 11.21 17.27
C SER A 323 19.44 10.07 17.45
N LEU A 324 19.77 8.86 16.98
CA LEU A 324 18.92 7.67 17.04
C LEU A 324 19.46 6.63 18.02
N LEU A 325 20.25 7.06 19.01
CA LEU A 325 20.82 6.16 20.02
C LEU A 325 19.74 5.29 20.70
N LEU A 326 18.55 5.86 20.96
CA LEU A 326 17.42 5.13 21.55
C LEU A 326 16.87 4.02 20.65
N LEU A 327 16.94 4.18 19.32
CA LEU A 327 16.51 3.19 18.35
C LEU A 327 17.56 2.09 18.16
N PHE A 328 18.83 2.49 18.05
CA PHE A 328 19.93 1.57 17.79
C PHE A 328 20.32 0.75 19.02
N GLY A 329 20.29 1.37 20.21
CA GLY A 329 20.58 0.73 21.49
C GLY A 329 21.87 -0.10 21.43
N ASP A 330 21.77 -1.34 21.91
CA ASP A 330 22.89 -2.31 21.94
C ASP A 330 23.14 -3.01 20.59
N THR A 331 22.37 -2.68 19.56
CA THR A 331 22.46 -3.29 18.22
C THR A 331 22.75 -2.24 17.15
N PRO A 332 23.80 -1.41 17.28
CA PRO A 332 24.06 -0.35 16.32
C PRO A 332 24.35 -0.90 14.92
N PRO A 333 23.87 -0.21 13.86
CA PRO A 333 24.23 -0.57 12.50
C PRO A 333 25.75 -0.46 12.33
N PRO A 334 26.36 -1.19 11.37
CA PRO A 334 27.82 -1.21 11.21
C PRO A 334 28.48 0.17 11.13
N ALA A 335 27.81 1.15 10.53
CA ALA A 335 28.29 2.53 10.41
C ALA A 335 28.36 3.30 11.74
N CYS A 336 27.63 2.85 12.76
CA CYS A 336 27.55 3.50 14.08
C CYS A 336 28.36 2.77 15.16
N ARG A 337 29.16 1.77 14.78
CA ARG A 337 30.06 1.07 15.72
C ARG A 337 31.30 1.94 15.98
N PRO A 338 31.83 1.94 17.21
CA PRO A 338 32.98 2.77 17.61
C PRO A 338 34.29 2.39 16.91
#